data_AF-A0A511HH67-F1
#
_entry.id   AF-A0A511HH67-F1
#
_cell.length_a   1.000
_cell.length_b   1.000
_cell.length_c   1.000
_cell.angle_alpha   90.00
_cell.angle_beta   90.00
_cell.angle_gamma   90.00
#
_symmetry.space_group_name_H-M   'P 1'
#
loop_
_entity.id
_entity.type
_entity.pdbx_description
1 polymer ?
#
loop_
_entity_poly.entity_id
_entity_poly.type
_entity_poly.pdbx_seq_one_letter_code
_entity_poly.pdbx_strand_id
1 'polypeptide(L)'
;MTLSDALVLLERCFTGLAEGAPRLREQEDARFALRPSAVWLEYRWYVQERGMAEVFLKWPRASTEQSAAAEATVLRVHLLGVSPTLSQRAGQLLVGGTPSRERIMDLFGDDGVRRECVCLGRTNVTVEHWEPQPGPRPLLDDARFTSLAEVLEAPDSTPEARHEAVQRLADERSPRVVAVLLALVARKHSLMALRVLSEWGVVGAREALQRDLAQVRPDNPADLWTLTALERRLQAWAAIQ
;
A
#
# COMPACT_ATOMS: atom_id res chain seq x y z
N MET A 1 -15.32 -1.05 17.40
CA MET A 1 -14.27 -0.40 18.23
C MET A 1 -14.22 1.08 17.86
N THR A 2 -14.04 2.01 18.81
CA THR A 2 -13.94 3.43 18.45
C THR A 2 -12.61 3.73 17.73
N LEU A 3 -12.50 4.90 17.08
CA LEU A 3 -11.25 5.35 16.49
C LEU A 3 -10.16 5.46 17.57
N SER A 4 -10.48 6.04 18.72
CA SER A 4 -9.54 6.16 19.84
C SER A 4 -9.03 4.80 20.30
N ASP A 5 -9.91 3.81 20.46
CA ASP A 5 -9.52 2.44 20.82
C ASP A 5 -8.61 1.82 19.75
N ALA A 6 -8.91 2.02 18.46
CA ALA A 6 -8.09 1.52 17.35
C ALA A 6 -6.69 2.14 17.34
N LEU A 7 -6.60 3.45 17.65
CA LEU A 7 -5.33 4.17 17.75
C LEU A 7 -4.50 3.70 18.95
N VAL A 8 -5.13 3.51 20.11
CA VAL A 8 -4.46 2.95 21.31
C VAL A 8 -3.97 1.52 21.04
N LEU A 9 -4.77 0.71 20.37
CA LEU A 9 -4.38 -0.64 19.96
C LEU A 9 -3.15 -0.61 19.03
N LEU A 10 -3.18 0.25 18.01
CA LEU A 10 -2.05 0.45 17.09
C LEU A 10 -0.80 0.90 17.82
N GLU A 11 -0.92 1.92 18.66
CA GLU A 11 0.20 2.46 19.44
C GLU A 11 0.80 1.36 20.31
N ARG A 12 -0.02 0.62 21.07
CA ARG A 12 0.45 -0.51 21.89
C ARG A 12 1.18 -1.58 21.08
N CYS A 13 0.67 -1.93 19.90
CA CYS A 13 1.25 -2.99 19.06
C CYS A 13 2.57 -2.55 18.43
N PHE A 14 2.70 -1.29 18.02
CA PHE A 14 3.89 -0.75 17.36
C PHE A 14 4.75 0.14 18.27
N THR A 15 4.53 0.13 19.59
CA THR A 15 5.30 0.92 20.57
C THR A 15 6.79 0.73 20.38
N GLY A 16 7.53 1.84 20.29
CA GLY A 16 8.99 1.85 20.19
C GLY A 16 9.53 1.62 18.77
N LEU A 17 8.67 1.41 17.78
CA LEU A 17 9.07 1.36 16.37
C LEU A 17 9.08 2.76 15.76
N ALA A 18 10.03 2.99 14.85
CA ALA A 18 10.14 4.25 14.13
C ALA A 18 9.09 4.35 13.02
N GLU A 19 8.49 5.53 12.88
CA GLU A 19 7.71 5.87 11.68
C GLU A 19 8.67 6.36 10.59
N GLY A 20 8.77 5.63 9.48
CA GLY A 20 9.69 5.95 8.37
C GLY A 20 9.26 7.16 7.54
N ALA A 21 8.01 7.58 7.64
CA ALA A 21 7.47 8.76 6.99
C ALA A 21 6.37 9.42 7.82
N PRO A 22 6.13 10.73 7.65
CA PRO A 22 5.02 11.41 8.30
C PRO A 22 3.68 10.75 7.98
N ARG A 23 2.83 10.59 8.99
CA ARG A 23 1.46 10.07 8.86
C ARG A 23 0.69 10.88 7.81
N LEU A 24 -0.14 10.19 7.03
CA LEU A 24 -1.02 10.82 6.06
C LEU A 24 -2.46 10.68 6.56
N ARG A 25 -3.03 11.77 7.06
CA ARG A 25 -4.39 11.84 7.59
C ARG A 25 -5.25 12.70 6.70
N GLU A 26 -6.26 12.11 6.07
CA GLU A 26 -7.11 12.80 5.10
C GLU A 26 -7.81 14.02 5.72
N GLN A 27 -8.26 13.89 6.96
CA GLN A 27 -8.98 14.93 7.68
C GLN A 27 -8.12 16.16 8.04
N GLU A 28 -6.80 16.00 8.17
CA GLU A 28 -5.88 17.07 8.61
C GLU A 28 -5.27 17.84 7.43
N ASP A 29 -5.44 17.35 6.20
CA ASP A 29 -4.84 17.95 5.01
C ASP A 29 -5.92 18.59 4.13
N ALA A 30 -5.90 19.93 4.09
CA ALA A 30 -6.89 20.75 3.40
C ALA A 30 -7.02 20.43 1.90
N ARG A 31 -6.00 19.83 1.28
CA ARG A 31 -6.04 19.40 -0.13
C ARG A 31 -7.08 18.30 -0.37
N PHE A 32 -7.50 17.57 0.67
CA PHE A 32 -8.49 16.50 0.57
C PHE A 32 -9.88 16.87 1.10
N ALA A 33 -10.09 18.12 1.54
CA ALA A 33 -11.35 18.57 2.13
C ALA A 33 -12.57 18.31 1.21
N LEU A 34 -12.38 18.42 -0.11
CA LEU A 34 -13.42 18.22 -1.12
C LEU A 34 -13.44 16.82 -1.75
N ARG A 35 -12.61 15.88 -1.28
CA ARG A 35 -12.64 14.52 -1.80
C ARG A 35 -14.03 13.92 -1.57
N PRO A 36 -14.73 13.39 -2.60
CA PRO A 36 -16.06 12.83 -2.46
C PRO A 36 -15.99 11.43 -1.83
N SER A 37 -15.83 11.38 -0.51
CA SER A 37 -15.71 10.15 0.26
C SER A 37 -16.66 10.16 1.46
N ALA A 38 -17.33 9.04 1.71
CA ALA A 38 -18.13 8.82 2.92
C ALA A 38 -17.28 8.49 4.16
N VAL A 39 -15.95 8.36 3.99
CA VAL A 39 -15.01 7.97 5.03
C VAL A 39 -13.79 8.87 5.09
N TRP A 40 -13.17 8.91 6.26
CA TRP A 40 -11.82 9.40 6.47
C TRP A 40 -10.82 8.25 6.45
N LEU A 41 -9.59 8.57 6.04
CA LEU A 41 -8.49 7.64 5.91
C LEU A 41 -7.25 8.14 6.65
N GLU A 42 -6.50 7.22 7.25
CA GLU A 42 -5.16 7.46 7.79
C GLU A 42 -4.19 6.36 7.33
N TYR A 43 -3.00 6.78 6.89
CA TYR A 43 -1.87 5.89 6.66
C TYR A 43 -0.72 6.16 7.65
N ARG A 44 -0.05 5.09 8.06
CA ARG A 44 1.21 5.12 8.83
C ARG A 44 2.19 4.11 8.26
N TRP A 45 3.49 4.36 8.42
CA TRP A 45 4.54 3.47 7.94
C TRP A 45 5.54 3.20 9.05
N TYR A 46 5.45 2.04 9.68
CA TYR A 46 6.42 1.59 10.69
C TYR A 46 7.52 0.80 10.01
N VAL A 47 8.77 1.13 10.29
CA VAL A 47 9.94 0.51 9.64
C VAL A 47 10.81 -0.19 10.68
N GLN A 48 11.33 -1.36 10.31
CA GLN A 48 12.20 -2.17 11.18
C GLN A 48 12.96 -3.17 10.32
N GLU A 49 14.26 -3.35 10.59
CA GLU A 49 15.11 -4.28 9.84
C GLU A 49 15.06 -4.01 8.32
N ARG A 50 14.61 -4.99 7.52
CA ARG A 50 14.45 -4.89 6.06
C ARG A 50 12.97 -4.90 5.66
N GLY A 51 12.09 -4.48 6.56
CA GLY A 51 10.65 -4.53 6.38
C GLY A 51 9.97 -3.24 6.79
N MET A 52 8.72 -3.13 6.34
CA MET A 52 7.83 -2.02 6.63
C MET A 52 6.41 -2.53 6.83
N ALA A 53 5.73 -2.03 7.86
CA ALA A 53 4.30 -2.19 8.07
C ALA A 53 3.60 -0.90 7.64
N GLU A 54 2.88 -0.95 6.52
CA GLU A 54 1.97 0.09 6.10
C GLU A 54 0.60 -0.15 6.74
N VAL A 55 0.21 0.74 7.64
CA VAL A 55 -1.09 0.70 8.32
C VAL A 55 -2.07 1.60 7.59
N PHE A 56 -3.29 1.11 7.40
CA PHE A 56 -4.43 1.81 6.83
C PHE A 56 -5.60 1.75 7.81
N LEU A 57 -6.14 2.91 8.16
CA LEU A 57 -7.29 3.05 9.05
C LEU A 57 -8.41 3.80 8.33
N LYS A 58 -9.64 3.32 8.48
CA LYS A 58 -10.84 3.89 7.85
C LYS A 58 -11.99 4.01 8.85
N TRP A 59 -12.59 5.19 8.91
CA TRP A 59 -13.77 5.47 9.73
C TRP A 59 -14.76 6.39 8.99
N PRO A 60 -16.04 6.42 9.37
CA PRO A 60 -17.03 7.30 8.74
C PRO A 60 -16.61 8.76 8.79
N ARG A 61 -17.01 9.55 7.79
CA ARG A 61 -16.83 11.00 7.86
C ARG A 61 -17.61 11.57 9.03
N ALA A 62 -16.88 12.18 9.96
CA ALA A 62 -17.37 12.92 11.11
C ALA A 62 -16.58 14.23 11.24
N SER A 63 -17.08 15.18 12.04
CA SER A 63 -16.28 16.36 12.39
C SER A 63 -15.02 15.96 13.17
N THR A 64 -14.00 16.83 13.19
CA THR A 64 -12.76 16.56 13.93
C THR A 64 -13.03 16.25 15.40
N GLU A 65 -13.94 17.01 16.03
CA GLU A 65 -14.35 16.83 17.43
C GLU A 65 -15.02 15.47 17.70
N GLN A 66 -15.75 14.94 16.71
CA GLN A 66 -16.48 13.67 16.84
C GLN A 66 -15.65 12.46 16.42
N SER A 67 -14.52 12.67 15.74
CA SER A 67 -13.76 11.59 15.10
C SER A 67 -13.21 10.59 16.11
N ALA A 68 -12.78 11.05 17.29
CA ALA A 68 -12.28 10.19 18.36
C ALA A 68 -13.30 9.12 18.81
N ALA A 69 -14.59 9.46 18.79
CA ALA A 69 -15.69 8.58 19.18
C ALA A 69 -16.32 7.83 17.99
N ALA A 70 -15.97 8.18 16.76
CA ALA A 70 -16.45 7.49 15.57
C ALA A 70 -16.00 6.03 15.56
N GLU A 71 -16.79 5.15 14.97
CA GLU A 71 -16.43 3.74 14.84
C GLU A 71 -15.34 3.55 13.78
N ALA A 72 -14.21 2.93 14.16
CA ALA A 72 -13.25 2.45 13.18
C ALA A 72 -13.86 1.26 12.44
N THR A 73 -13.95 1.33 11.12
CA THR A 73 -14.58 0.27 10.31
C THR A 73 -13.57 -0.71 9.72
N VAL A 74 -12.38 -0.22 9.37
CA VAL A 74 -11.28 -1.05 8.86
C VAL A 74 -9.97 -0.61 9.49
N LEU A 75 -9.21 -1.58 9.96
CA LEU A 75 -7.79 -1.47 10.30
C LEU A 75 -7.05 -2.53 9.47
N ARG A 76 -6.20 -2.11 8.54
CA ARG A 76 -5.42 -3.02 7.70
C ARG A 76 -3.93 -2.75 7.86
N VAL A 77 -3.13 -3.80 7.86
CA VAL A 77 -1.67 -3.73 7.85
C VAL A 77 -1.15 -4.50 6.66
N HIS A 78 -0.39 -3.85 5.78
CA HIS A 78 0.42 -4.50 4.75
C HIS A 78 1.85 -4.63 5.27
N LEU A 79 2.32 -5.87 5.43
CA LEU A 79 3.69 -6.19 5.76
C LEU A 79 4.48 -6.35 4.47
N LEU A 80 5.34 -5.38 4.17
CA LEU A 80 6.20 -5.34 3.00
C LEU A 80 7.66 -5.63 3.41
N GLY A 81 8.40 -6.32 2.54
CA GLY A 81 9.79 -6.72 2.84
C GLY A 81 9.86 -7.93 3.76
N VAL A 82 10.88 -7.99 4.62
CA VAL A 82 11.05 -9.09 5.58
C VAL A 82 11.41 -8.51 6.94
N SER A 83 10.51 -8.67 7.92
CA SER A 83 10.80 -8.37 9.32
C SER A 83 9.95 -9.24 10.26
N PRO A 84 10.54 -10.24 10.92
CA PRO A 84 9.87 -11.03 11.93
C PRO A 84 9.27 -10.18 13.06
N THR A 85 9.97 -9.10 13.42
CA THR A 85 9.51 -8.14 14.43
C THR A 85 8.18 -7.50 14.00
N LEU A 86 8.09 -6.96 12.79
CA LEU A 86 6.85 -6.34 12.29
C LEU A 86 5.72 -7.36 12.16
N SER A 87 6.02 -8.56 11.67
CA SER A 87 5.05 -9.66 11.56
C SER A 87 4.48 -10.07 12.92
N GLN A 88 5.34 -10.20 13.95
CA GLN A 88 4.91 -10.46 15.31
C GLN A 88 4.04 -9.32 15.88
N ARG A 89 4.46 -8.06 15.69
CA ARG A 89 3.71 -6.88 16.18
C ARG A 89 2.34 -6.74 15.52
N ALA A 90 2.27 -6.91 14.20
CA ALA A 90 1.01 -6.88 13.47
C ALA A 90 0.08 -8.02 13.90
N GLY A 91 0.62 -9.22 14.16
CA GLY A 91 -0.17 -10.33 14.70
C GLY A 91 -0.86 -10.03 16.04
N GLN A 92 -0.27 -9.15 16.87
CA GLN A 92 -0.90 -8.73 18.13
C GLN A 92 -2.19 -7.90 17.93
N LEU A 93 -2.41 -7.32 16.74
CA LEU A 93 -3.67 -6.63 16.40
C LEU A 93 -4.85 -7.61 16.28
N LEU A 94 -4.57 -8.87 16.01
CA LEU A 94 -5.59 -9.91 15.80
C LEU A 94 -6.07 -10.54 17.11
N VAL A 95 -5.31 -10.35 18.21
CA VAL A 95 -5.57 -10.97 19.50
C VAL A 95 -6.90 -10.47 20.09
N GLY A 96 -7.77 -11.40 20.47
CA GLY A 96 -9.09 -11.11 21.04
C GLY A 96 -10.18 -10.85 19.99
N GLY A 97 -9.84 -10.85 18.70
CA GLY A 97 -10.82 -10.78 17.62
C GLY A 97 -11.51 -12.12 17.35
N THR A 98 -12.73 -12.06 16.82
CA THR A 98 -13.41 -13.25 16.30
C THR A 98 -13.01 -13.44 14.84
N PRO A 99 -12.71 -14.67 14.38
CA PRO A 99 -12.44 -14.90 12.96
C PRO A 99 -13.57 -14.35 12.09
N SER A 100 -13.24 -13.49 11.13
CA SER A 100 -14.25 -12.92 10.25
C SER A 100 -14.83 -14.04 9.37
N ARG A 101 -16.16 -14.25 9.47
CA ARG A 101 -16.88 -15.25 8.65
C ARG A 101 -16.98 -14.84 7.18
N GLU A 102 -16.82 -13.55 6.90
CA GLU A 102 -16.78 -13.02 5.56
C GLU A 102 -15.47 -13.39 4.89
N ARG A 103 -15.47 -14.56 4.24
CA ARG A 103 -14.61 -14.84 3.08
C ARG A 103 -14.98 -13.91 1.92
N ILE A 104 -14.94 -12.58 2.12
CA ILE A 104 -14.99 -11.61 1.01
C ILE A 104 -13.79 -11.82 0.05
N MET A 105 -12.84 -12.69 0.41
CA MET A 105 -11.59 -12.91 -0.31
C MET A 105 -11.55 -14.15 -1.21
N ASP A 106 -12.63 -14.94 -1.32
CA ASP A 106 -12.71 -15.97 -2.39
C ASP A 106 -12.91 -15.33 -3.80
N LEU A 107 -12.96 -14.00 -3.90
CA LEU A 107 -13.02 -13.24 -5.16
C LEU A 107 -11.64 -12.91 -5.77
N PHE A 108 -10.57 -13.02 -4.98
CA PHE A 108 -9.19 -12.94 -5.47
C PHE A 108 -8.62 -14.35 -5.33
N GLY A 109 -8.13 -14.94 -6.42
CA GLY A 109 -7.50 -16.26 -6.38
C GLY A 109 -6.23 -16.28 -5.50
N ASP A 110 -5.37 -17.28 -5.69
CA ASP A 110 -4.03 -17.27 -5.08
C ASP A 110 -3.19 -16.14 -5.69
N ASP A 111 -3.36 -14.91 -5.17
CA ASP A 111 -2.53 -13.74 -5.49
C ASP A 111 -1.18 -13.76 -4.74
N GLY A 112 -0.88 -14.88 -4.08
CA GLY A 112 0.35 -15.11 -3.34
C GLY A 112 0.45 -14.33 -2.03
N VAL A 113 -0.58 -13.57 -1.62
CA VAL A 113 -0.59 -12.77 -0.39
C VAL A 113 -1.32 -13.53 0.72
N ARG A 114 -0.59 -13.86 1.79
CA ARG A 114 -1.19 -14.47 2.98
C ARG A 114 -1.92 -13.42 3.80
N ARG A 115 -3.16 -13.70 4.17
CA ARG A 115 -4.03 -12.74 4.88
C ARG A 115 -4.64 -13.35 6.12
N GLU A 116 -4.59 -12.61 7.22
CA GLU A 116 -5.18 -12.97 8.50
C GLU A 116 -6.21 -11.91 8.88
N CYS A 117 -7.45 -12.32 9.17
CA CYS A 117 -8.58 -11.40 9.34
C CYS A 117 -9.43 -11.75 10.57
N VAL A 118 -9.70 -10.76 11.40
CA VAL A 118 -10.62 -10.86 12.55
C VAL A 118 -11.55 -9.65 12.62
N CYS A 119 -12.67 -9.82 13.33
CA CYS A 119 -13.56 -8.74 13.71
C CYS A 119 -13.36 -8.38 15.19
N LEU A 120 -13.21 -7.09 15.49
CA LEU A 120 -13.27 -6.52 16.83
C LEU A 120 -14.53 -5.66 16.96
N GLY A 121 -15.63 -6.28 17.38
CA GLY A 121 -16.96 -5.69 17.22
C GLY A 121 -17.33 -5.61 15.74
N ARG A 122 -17.60 -4.41 15.22
CA ARG A 122 -17.88 -4.18 13.79
C ARG A 122 -16.63 -3.75 12.98
N THR A 123 -15.48 -3.66 13.64
CA THR A 123 -14.21 -3.28 13.01
C THR A 123 -13.56 -4.49 12.38
N ASN A 124 -13.30 -4.45 11.07
CA ASN A 124 -12.51 -5.47 10.38
C ASN A 124 -11.02 -5.17 10.56
N VAL A 125 -10.27 -6.13 11.10
CA VAL A 125 -8.82 -6.05 11.26
C VAL A 125 -8.16 -7.07 10.34
N THR A 126 -7.29 -6.60 9.44
CA THR A 126 -6.61 -7.46 8.46
C THR A 126 -5.10 -7.25 8.50
N VAL A 127 -4.34 -8.33 8.58
CA VAL A 127 -2.89 -8.34 8.38
C VAL A 127 -2.59 -9.10 7.09
N GLU A 128 -1.99 -8.41 6.13
CA GLU A 128 -1.59 -8.96 4.84
C GLU A 128 -0.06 -9.08 4.79
N HIS A 129 0.43 -10.28 4.50
CA HIS A 129 1.84 -10.60 4.36
C HIS A 129 2.19 -10.60 2.87
N TRP A 130 2.81 -9.52 2.42
CA TRP A 130 3.30 -9.32 1.05
C TRP A 130 4.78 -9.70 0.91
N GLU A 131 5.34 -10.31 1.96
CA GLU A 131 6.68 -10.87 1.96
C GLU A 131 6.83 -11.80 0.75
N PRO A 132 7.95 -11.76 0.02
CA PRO A 132 8.17 -12.69 -1.07
C PRO A 132 8.08 -14.11 -0.51
N GLN A 133 7.21 -14.94 -1.10
CA GLN A 133 7.09 -16.35 -0.70
C GLN A 133 8.50 -16.99 -0.72
N PRO A 134 8.84 -17.80 0.30
CA PRO A 134 10.12 -18.50 0.32
C PRO A 134 10.28 -19.37 -0.94
N GLY A 135 11.32 -19.12 -1.72
CA GLY A 135 11.68 -19.90 -2.90
C GLY A 135 11.85 -19.07 -4.18
N PRO A 136 12.50 -19.63 -5.22
CA PRO A 136 12.61 -18.97 -6.51
C PRO A 136 11.22 -18.89 -7.17
N ARG A 137 10.78 -17.67 -7.49
CA ARG A 137 9.63 -17.49 -8.39
C ARG A 137 10.06 -17.89 -9.81
N PRO A 138 9.22 -18.60 -10.57
CA PRO A 138 9.54 -18.92 -11.96
C PRO A 138 9.68 -17.61 -12.75
N LEU A 139 10.83 -17.46 -13.42
CA LEU A 139 11.02 -16.35 -14.34
C LEU A 139 10.14 -16.59 -15.57
N LEU A 140 9.60 -15.52 -16.14
CA LEU A 140 9.03 -15.55 -17.46
C LEU A 140 10.11 -15.97 -18.46
N ASP A 141 9.75 -16.70 -19.51
CA ASP A 141 10.67 -16.85 -20.63
C ASP A 141 10.96 -15.49 -21.28
N ASP A 142 12.12 -15.35 -21.93
CA ASP A 142 12.58 -14.08 -22.47
C ASP A 142 11.64 -13.51 -23.54
N ALA A 143 10.96 -14.37 -24.30
CA ALA A 143 10.02 -13.96 -25.33
C ALA A 143 8.77 -13.31 -24.70
N ARG A 144 8.21 -13.93 -23.65
CA ARG A 144 7.09 -13.38 -22.89
C ARG A 144 7.48 -12.09 -22.17
N PHE A 145 8.65 -12.06 -21.53
CA PHE A 145 9.13 -10.84 -20.87
C PHE A 145 9.26 -9.69 -21.86
N THR A 146 9.90 -9.93 -23.01
CA THR A 146 10.10 -8.93 -24.06
C THR A 146 8.77 -8.45 -24.61
N SER A 147 7.85 -9.37 -24.93
CA SER A 147 6.52 -9.02 -25.44
C SER A 147 5.72 -8.14 -24.48
N LEU A 148 5.76 -8.41 -23.17
CA LEU A 148 5.10 -7.58 -22.17
C LEU A 148 5.78 -6.21 -22.03
N ALA A 149 7.12 -6.15 -22.08
CA ALA A 149 7.86 -4.89 -22.04
C ALA A 149 7.57 -4.01 -23.27
N GLU A 150 7.41 -4.61 -24.45
CA GLU A 150 7.05 -3.91 -25.68
C GLU A 150 5.67 -3.21 -25.57
N VAL A 151 4.68 -3.85 -24.95
CA VAL A 151 3.35 -3.25 -24.69
C VAL A 151 3.46 -1.96 -23.87
N LEU A 152 4.41 -1.87 -22.93
CA LEU A 152 4.60 -0.67 -22.11
C LEU A 152 5.09 0.53 -22.95
N GLU A 153 5.85 0.26 -24.01
CA GLU A 153 6.43 1.30 -24.85
C GLU A 153 5.60 1.61 -26.10
N ALA A 154 4.81 0.64 -26.58
CA ALA A 154 4.00 0.74 -27.77
C ALA A 154 3.06 1.98 -27.73
N PRO A 155 3.12 2.86 -28.75
CA PRO A 155 2.41 4.13 -28.75
C PRO A 155 0.89 3.96 -28.81
N ASP A 156 0.43 2.88 -29.44
CA ASP A 156 -0.97 2.49 -29.66
C ASP A 156 -1.55 1.61 -28.56
N SER A 157 -0.73 1.17 -27.59
CA SER A 157 -1.23 0.40 -26.45
C SER A 157 -2.14 1.23 -25.55
N THR A 158 -3.28 0.64 -25.17
CA THR A 158 -4.26 1.28 -24.29
C THR A 158 -3.75 1.33 -22.83
N PRO A 159 -4.32 2.21 -21.99
CA PRO A 159 -4.01 2.23 -20.56
C PRO A 159 -4.22 0.87 -19.87
N GLU A 160 -5.28 0.15 -20.23
CA GLU A 160 -5.62 -1.16 -19.66
C GLU A 160 -4.59 -2.23 -20.05
N ALA A 161 -4.17 -2.26 -21.32
CA ALA A 161 -3.15 -3.18 -21.79
C ALA A 161 -1.80 -2.94 -21.09
N ARG A 162 -1.43 -1.67 -20.90
CA ARG A 162 -0.21 -1.31 -20.14
C ARG A 162 -0.33 -1.71 -18.67
N HIS A 163 -1.48 -1.47 -18.05
CA HIS A 163 -1.74 -1.86 -16.67
C HIS A 163 -1.60 -3.37 -16.49
N GLU A 164 -2.21 -4.16 -17.38
CA GLU A 164 -2.11 -5.62 -17.36
C GLU A 164 -0.67 -6.10 -17.58
N ALA A 165 0.07 -5.47 -18.51
CA ALA A 165 1.46 -5.80 -18.76
C ALA A 165 2.33 -5.55 -17.52
N VAL A 166 2.13 -4.43 -16.81
CA VAL A 166 2.83 -4.17 -15.53
C VAL A 166 2.52 -5.27 -14.51
N GLN A 167 1.26 -5.67 -14.35
CA GLN A 167 0.87 -6.71 -13.40
C GLN A 167 1.54 -8.05 -13.73
N ARG A 168 1.46 -8.50 -15.00
CA ARG A 168 2.07 -9.77 -15.43
C ARG A 168 3.60 -9.77 -15.31
N LEU A 169 4.25 -8.64 -15.57
CA LEU A 169 5.69 -8.49 -15.32
C LEU A 169 6.00 -8.55 -13.81
N ALA A 170 5.15 -7.95 -12.97
CA ALA A 170 5.35 -7.91 -11.53
C ALA A 170 5.29 -9.29 -10.86
N ASP A 171 4.59 -10.26 -11.45
CA ASP A 171 4.48 -11.64 -10.92
C ASP A 171 5.86 -12.28 -10.68
N GLU A 172 6.81 -12.08 -11.60
CA GLU A 172 8.18 -12.61 -11.53
C GLU A 172 9.00 -12.02 -10.37
N ARG A 173 8.79 -10.74 -10.04
CA ARG A 173 9.52 -10.00 -9.00
C ARG A 173 11.06 -10.08 -9.14
N SER A 174 11.60 -9.62 -10.26
CA SER A 174 13.05 -9.67 -10.56
C SER A 174 13.69 -8.31 -10.86
N PRO A 175 15.04 -8.21 -10.84
CA PRO A 175 15.75 -6.99 -11.20
C PRO A 175 15.46 -6.47 -12.61
N ARG A 176 15.21 -7.36 -13.59
CA ARG A 176 14.88 -6.94 -14.96
C ARG A 176 13.50 -6.26 -15.03
N VAL A 177 12.54 -6.70 -14.22
CA VAL A 177 11.24 -6.02 -14.09
C VAL A 177 11.43 -4.63 -13.51
N VAL A 178 12.24 -4.50 -12.44
CA VAL A 178 12.55 -3.20 -11.83
C VAL A 178 13.15 -2.24 -12.86
N ALA A 179 14.12 -2.70 -13.67
CA ALA A 179 14.74 -1.88 -14.70
C ALA A 179 13.74 -1.38 -15.75
N VAL A 180 12.86 -2.27 -16.24
CA VAL A 180 11.80 -1.91 -17.21
C VAL A 180 10.80 -0.90 -16.61
N LEU A 181 10.34 -1.14 -15.39
CA LEU A 181 9.37 -0.25 -14.73
C LEU A 181 9.98 1.13 -14.42
N LEU A 182 11.25 1.19 -13.97
CA LEU A 182 11.96 2.45 -13.78
C LEU A 182 12.11 3.24 -15.08
N ALA A 183 12.48 2.56 -16.17
CA ALA A 183 12.58 3.18 -17.49
C ALA A 183 11.22 3.72 -17.98
N LEU A 184 10.13 2.99 -17.73
CA LEU A 184 8.77 3.43 -18.04
C LEU A 184 8.42 4.71 -17.27
N VAL A 185 8.52 4.69 -15.94
CA VAL A 185 8.09 5.84 -15.11
C VAL A 185 8.98 7.06 -15.32
N ALA A 186 10.25 6.89 -15.70
CA ALA A 186 11.11 8.01 -16.08
C ALA A 186 10.57 8.79 -17.29
N ARG A 187 9.88 8.11 -18.22
CA ARG A 187 9.42 8.71 -19.49
C ARG A 187 7.93 9.06 -19.51
N LYS A 188 7.10 8.26 -18.85
CA LYS A 188 5.64 8.32 -18.94
C LYS A 188 5.02 8.11 -17.55
N HIS A 189 3.86 8.73 -17.31
CA HIS A 189 3.09 8.46 -16.10
C HIS A 189 2.55 7.03 -16.11
N SER A 190 2.76 6.28 -15.02
CA SER A 190 2.16 4.96 -14.80
C SER A 190 1.96 4.71 -13.31
N LEU A 191 0.74 4.96 -12.83
CA LEU A 191 0.37 4.74 -11.42
C LEU A 191 0.59 3.29 -10.98
N MET A 192 0.30 2.31 -11.84
CA MET A 192 0.49 0.89 -11.51
C MET A 192 1.98 0.55 -11.37
N ALA A 193 2.85 1.05 -12.25
CA ALA A 193 4.29 0.84 -12.13
C ALA A 193 4.85 1.50 -10.85
N LEU A 194 4.44 2.73 -10.56
CA LEU A 194 4.82 3.43 -9.32
C LEU A 194 4.35 2.67 -8.07
N ARG A 195 3.14 2.09 -8.11
CA ARG A 195 2.63 1.23 -7.03
C ARG A 195 3.53 0.03 -6.81
N VAL A 196 3.81 -0.76 -7.85
CA VAL A 196 4.68 -1.95 -7.77
C VAL A 196 6.07 -1.59 -7.25
N LEU A 197 6.71 -0.56 -7.83
CA LEU A 197 8.03 -0.09 -7.41
C LEU A 197 8.05 0.34 -5.95
N SER A 198 7.00 1.03 -5.48
CA SER A 198 6.88 1.44 -4.08
C SER A 198 6.64 0.28 -3.11
N GLU A 199 5.90 -0.75 -3.53
CA GLU A 199 5.68 -1.96 -2.72
C GLU A 199 6.98 -2.76 -2.56
N TRP A 200 7.86 -2.73 -3.57
CA TRP A 200 9.16 -3.41 -3.55
C TRP A 200 10.30 -2.57 -2.96
N GLY A 201 10.02 -1.32 -2.54
CA GLY A 201 11.03 -0.44 -1.95
C GLY A 201 12.06 0.08 -2.95
N VAL A 202 11.71 0.22 -4.22
CA VAL A 202 12.60 0.78 -5.24
C VAL A 202 12.63 2.31 -5.12
N VAL A 203 13.49 2.82 -4.23
CA VAL A 203 13.62 4.26 -3.92
C VAL A 203 13.99 5.11 -5.15
N GLY A 204 14.64 4.53 -6.16
CA GLY A 204 14.92 5.20 -7.43
C GLY A 204 13.68 5.71 -8.18
N ALA A 205 12.48 5.23 -7.86
CA ALA A 205 11.23 5.69 -8.47
C ALA A 205 10.74 7.05 -7.94
N ARG A 206 11.32 7.58 -6.86
CA ARG A 206 10.85 8.80 -6.18
C ARG A 206 10.84 10.04 -7.06
N GLU A 207 11.84 10.22 -7.90
CA GLU A 207 11.92 11.40 -8.78
C GLU A 207 10.74 11.44 -9.76
N ALA A 208 10.45 10.31 -10.42
CA ALA A 208 9.28 10.18 -11.28
C ALA A 208 7.98 10.42 -10.52
N LEU A 209 7.85 9.87 -9.32
CA LEU A 209 6.67 10.04 -8.47
C LEU A 209 6.44 11.50 -8.07
N GLN A 210 7.50 12.22 -7.68
CA GLN A 210 7.41 13.64 -7.30
C GLN A 210 7.03 14.53 -8.50
N ARG A 211 7.57 14.24 -9.68
CA ARG A 211 7.18 14.90 -10.93
C ARG A 211 5.69 14.68 -11.22
N ASP A 212 5.22 13.44 -11.11
CA ASP A 212 3.83 13.10 -11.38
C ASP A 212 2.88 13.72 -10.34
N LEU A 213 3.28 13.72 -9.05
CA LEU A 213 2.56 14.38 -7.96
C LEU A 213 2.40 15.90 -8.21
N ALA A 214 3.43 16.57 -8.73
CA ALA A 214 3.38 17.99 -9.05
C ALA A 214 2.44 18.34 -10.21
N GLN A 215 2.06 17.36 -11.04
CA GLN A 215 1.17 17.53 -12.18
C GLN A 215 -0.29 17.19 -11.87
N VAL A 216 -0.59 16.70 -10.66
CA VAL A 216 -1.96 16.36 -10.27
C VAL A 216 -2.82 17.61 -10.27
N ARG A 217 -3.96 17.54 -10.97
CA ARG A 217 -4.91 18.64 -11.03
C ARG A 217 -5.59 18.86 -9.68
N PRO A 218 -5.88 20.11 -9.28
CA PRO A 218 -6.52 20.42 -8.00
C PRO A 218 -7.90 19.75 -7.80
N ASP A 219 -8.60 19.44 -8.88
CA ASP A 219 -9.92 18.79 -8.89
C ASP A 219 -9.84 17.26 -8.85
N ASN A 220 -8.64 16.68 -8.76
CA ASN A 220 -8.41 15.24 -8.66
C ASN A 220 -7.77 14.85 -7.31
N PRO A 221 -8.52 14.96 -6.19
CA PRO A 221 -8.00 14.62 -4.87
C PRO A 221 -7.78 13.11 -4.68
N ALA A 222 -8.34 12.25 -5.55
CA ALA A 222 -8.14 10.81 -5.48
C ALA A 222 -6.73 10.40 -5.93
N ASP A 223 -6.27 10.93 -7.07
CA ASP A 223 -4.89 10.70 -7.53
C ASP A 223 -3.90 11.39 -6.62
N LEU A 224 -4.21 12.60 -6.12
CA LEU A 224 -3.36 13.30 -5.16
C LEU A 224 -3.14 12.46 -3.91
N TRP A 225 -4.21 11.88 -3.37
CA TRP A 225 -4.15 11.03 -2.19
C TRP A 225 -3.29 9.79 -2.44
N THR A 226 -3.54 9.11 -3.57
CA THR A 226 -2.84 7.88 -3.94
C THR A 226 -1.35 8.14 -4.12
N LEU A 227 -0.97 9.13 -4.93
CA LEU A 227 0.44 9.46 -5.19
C LEU A 227 1.15 9.98 -3.92
N THR A 228 0.45 10.72 -3.05
CA THR A 228 1.00 11.14 -1.75
C THR A 228 1.30 9.92 -0.87
N ALA A 229 0.42 8.93 -0.82
CA ALA A 229 0.64 7.70 -0.07
C ALA A 229 1.84 6.91 -0.62
N LEU A 230 1.99 6.79 -1.95
CA LEU A 230 3.15 6.14 -2.56
C LEU A 230 4.46 6.87 -2.24
N GLU A 231 4.46 8.21 -2.17
CA GLU A 231 5.68 8.97 -1.88
C GLU A 231 6.08 8.83 -0.42
N ARG A 232 5.10 8.81 0.50
CA ARG A 232 5.36 8.50 1.91
C ARG A 232 5.88 7.07 2.08
N ARG A 233 5.35 6.11 1.33
CA ARG A 233 5.85 4.73 1.31
C ARG A 233 7.31 4.67 0.87
N LEU A 234 7.69 5.34 -0.23
CA LEU A 234 9.09 5.38 -0.69
C LEU A 234 10.00 6.17 0.25
N GLN A 235 9.48 7.21 0.90
CA GLN A 235 10.20 7.91 1.97
C GLN A 235 10.50 6.97 3.15
N ALA A 236 9.52 6.15 3.56
CA ALA A 236 9.70 5.18 4.63
C ALA A 236 10.73 4.10 4.26
N TRP A 237 10.69 3.58 3.02
CA TRP A 237 11.74 2.68 2.53
C TRP A 237 13.13 3.29 2.56
N ALA A 238 13.26 4.56 2.16
CA ALA A 238 14.54 5.26 2.17
C ALA A 238 15.12 5.43 3.59
N ALA A 239 14.31 5.36 4.64
CA ALA A 239 14.76 5.47 6.02
C ALA A 239 15.49 4.20 6.54
N ILE A 240 15.40 3.09 5.81
CA ILE A 240 16.01 1.79 6.19
C ILE A 240 16.93 1.19 5.12
N GLN A 241 17.33 1.99 4.13
CA GLN A 241 18.29 1.61 3.08
C GLN A 241 19.68 2.19 3.34
#